data_AF-F3G7G0-F1
#
_entry.id   AF-F3G7G0-F1
#
_cell.length_a   1.000
_cell.length_b   1.000
_cell.length_c   1.000
_cell.angle_alpha   90.00
_cell.angle_beta   90.00
_cell.angle_gamma   90.00
#
_symmetry.space_group_name_H-M   'P 1'
#
loop_
_entity.id
_entity.type
_entity.pdbx_description
1 polymer ?
#
loop_
_entity_poly.entity_id
_entity_poly.type
_entity_poly.pdbx_seq_one_letter_code
_entity_poly.pdbx_strand_id
1 'polypeptide(L)'
;RAARALGMENGAIMFRHILPNAMVSTMTFLPFILTGAIGTLTALDFLGFGLPAGSPSLGELVAQGKSNLQAPWLGISAFAVLAIMLSLLVFIGESARDAFDPRK
;
A
#
# COMPACT_ATOMS: atom_id res chain seq x y z
N ARG A 1 19.99 26.82 -3.74
CA ARG A 1 20.49 28.22 -3.87
C ARG A 1 21.57 28.35 -4.95
N ALA A 2 22.38 27.32 -5.22
CA ALA A 2 23.34 27.31 -6.34
C ALA A 2 22.70 27.39 -7.76
N ALA A 3 21.59 26.66 -8.02
CA ALA A 3 20.96 26.63 -9.36
C ALA A 3 20.35 27.98 -9.82
N ARG A 4 19.90 28.82 -8.86
CA ARG A 4 19.40 30.18 -9.16
C ARG A 4 20.52 31.16 -9.49
N ALA A 5 21.75 30.91 -9.04
CA ALA A 5 22.92 31.73 -9.37
C ALA A 5 23.47 31.46 -10.79
N LEU A 6 23.00 30.39 -11.45
CA LEU A 6 23.42 29.96 -12.80
C LEU A 6 22.43 30.36 -13.91
N GLY A 7 21.43 31.20 -13.63
CA GLY A 7 20.49 31.70 -14.64
C GLY A 7 19.43 30.70 -15.11
N MET A 8 19.19 29.62 -14.35
CA MET A 8 18.26 28.56 -14.72
C MET A 8 16.81 28.95 -14.42
N GLU A 9 15.90 28.74 -15.39
CA GLU A 9 14.46 29.01 -15.25
C GLU A 9 13.85 28.23 -14.07
N ASN A 10 12.90 28.83 -13.34
CA ASN A 10 12.28 28.20 -12.17
C ASN A 10 11.64 26.84 -12.48
N GLY A 11 11.10 26.67 -13.70
CA GLY A 11 10.54 25.40 -14.17
C GLY A 11 11.60 24.31 -14.30
N ALA A 12 12.77 24.63 -14.87
CA ALA A 12 13.88 23.68 -14.97
C ALA A 12 14.38 23.26 -13.58
N ILE A 13 14.45 24.17 -12.60
CA ILE A 13 14.84 23.83 -11.23
C ILE A 13 13.79 22.91 -10.57
N MET A 14 12.50 23.18 -10.77
CA MET A 14 11.43 22.33 -10.27
C MET A 14 11.53 20.90 -10.81
N PHE A 15 11.54 20.71 -12.13
CA PHE A 15 11.53 19.38 -12.73
C PHE A 15 12.87 18.62 -12.64
N ARG A 16 14.00 19.33 -12.62
CA ARG A 16 15.34 18.71 -12.61
C ARG A 16 15.86 18.40 -11.20
N HIS A 17 15.42 19.15 -10.19
CA HIS A 17 15.99 19.05 -8.84
C HIS A 17 14.96 18.83 -7.73
N ILE A 18 13.83 19.53 -7.76
CA ILE A 18 12.84 19.44 -6.66
C ILE A 18 11.93 18.21 -6.84
N LEU A 19 11.38 18.03 -8.04
CA LEU A 19 10.45 16.94 -8.36
C LEU A 19 11.08 15.55 -8.18
N PRO A 20 12.30 15.27 -8.70
CA PRO A 20 12.92 13.96 -8.52
C PRO A 20 13.23 13.68 -7.05
N ASN A 21 13.69 14.68 -6.29
CA ASN A 21 13.94 14.53 -4.86
C ASN A 21 12.66 14.29 -4.05
N ALA A 22 11.56 14.97 -4.41
CA ALA A 22 10.26 14.74 -3.79
C ALA A 22 9.70 13.34 -4.12
N MET A 23 9.83 12.90 -5.38
CA MET A 23 9.39 11.56 -5.80
C MET A 23 10.08 10.45 -5.01
N VAL A 24 11.40 10.52 -4.82
CA VAL A 24 12.16 9.54 -4.02
C VAL A 24 11.64 9.49 -2.58
N SER A 25 11.33 10.67 -2.01
CA SER A 25 10.76 10.76 -0.66
C SER A 25 9.35 10.16 -0.58
N THR A 26 8.48 10.42 -1.55
CA THR A 26 7.12 9.85 -1.58
C THR A 26 7.14 8.34 -1.83
N MET A 27 8.03 7.86 -2.70
CA MET A 27 8.17 6.43 -3.02
C MET A 27 8.56 5.59 -1.78
N THR A 28 9.26 6.21 -0.83
CA THR A 28 9.62 5.58 0.45
C THR A 28 8.39 5.26 1.30
N PHE A 29 7.36 6.09 1.26
CA PHE A 29 6.13 5.90 2.07
C PHE A 29 5.04 5.10 1.36
N LEU A 30 5.11 5.00 0.03
CA LEU A 30 4.12 4.31 -0.80
C LEU A 30 3.77 2.88 -0.31
N PRO A 31 4.74 2.02 0.06
CA PRO A 31 4.46 0.65 0.50
C PRO A 31 3.61 0.62 1.78
N PHE A 32 3.92 1.51 2.71
CA PHE A 32 3.22 1.62 3.99
C PHE A 32 1.80 2.16 3.82
N ILE A 33 1.62 3.16 2.94
CA ILE A 33 0.30 3.72 2.65
C ILE A 33 -0.59 2.68 1.99
N LEU A 34 -0.09 1.93 1.01
CA LEU A 34 -0.86 0.88 0.34
C LEU A 34 -1.25 -0.25 1.29
N THR A 35 -0.29 -0.73 2.10
CA THR A 35 -0.53 -1.78 3.10
C THR A 35 -1.57 -1.31 4.13
N GLY A 36 -1.44 -0.07 4.61
CA GLY A 36 -2.39 0.55 5.54
C GLY A 36 -3.78 0.68 4.93
N ALA A 37 -3.88 1.17 3.69
CA ALA A 37 -5.15 1.34 3.00
C ALA A 37 -5.91 0.02 2.82
N ILE A 38 -5.22 -1.06 2.44
CA ILE A 38 -5.83 -2.39 2.30
C ILE A 38 -6.24 -2.96 3.66
N GLY A 39 -5.42 -2.77 4.70
CA GLY A 39 -5.79 -3.12 6.07
C GLY A 39 -7.06 -2.39 6.51
N THR A 40 -7.16 -1.08 6.24
CA THR A 40 -8.36 -0.29 6.52
C THR A 40 -9.56 -0.77 5.72
N LEU A 41 -9.42 -1.05 4.42
CA LEU A 41 -10.51 -1.56 3.59
C LEU A 41 -11.02 -2.92 4.08
N THR A 42 -10.11 -3.83 4.40
CA THR A 42 -10.43 -5.14 4.98
C THR A 42 -11.15 -5.01 6.32
N ALA A 43 -10.73 -4.05 7.16
CA ALA A 43 -11.40 -3.78 8.43
C ALA A 43 -12.81 -3.20 8.23
N LEU A 44 -12.98 -2.29 7.27
CA LEU A 44 -14.30 -1.72 6.92
C LEU A 44 -15.23 -2.80 6.35
N ASP A 45 -14.73 -3.66 5.47
CA ASP A 45 -15.46 -4.82 4.95
C ASP A 45 -15.89 -5.74 6.10
N PHE A 46 -14.99 -6.05 7.03
CA PHE A 46 -15.29 -6.89 8.21
C PHE A 46 -16.34 -6.25 9.14
N LEU A 47 -16.34 -4.92 9.26
CA LEU A 47 -17.32 -4.17 10.04
C LEU A 47 -18.65 -3.94 9.30
N GLY A 48 -18.75 -4.32 8.03
CA GLY A 48 -19.94 -4.12 7.19
C GLY A 48 -20.11 -2.71 6.63
N PHE A 49 -19.07 -1.86 6.70
CA PHE A 49 -19.03 -0.53 6.09
C PHE A 49 -18.38 -0.50 4.70
N GLY A 50 -17.83 -1.63 4.26
CA GLY A 50 -17.20 -1.79 2.96
C GLY A 50 -18.18 -2.22 1.87
N LEU A 51 -17.87 -3.32 1.18
CA LEU A 51 -18.70 -3.85 0.10
C LEU A 51 -20.04 -4.42 0.61
N PRO A 52 -21.09 -4.49 -0.25
CA PRO A 52 -22.38 -5.06 0.14
C PRO A 52 -22.27 -6.48 0.69
N ALA A 53 -23.12 -6.83 1.66
CA ALA A 53 -23.15 -8.17 2.24
C ALA A 53 -23.33 -9.25 1.17
N GLY A 54 -22.53 -10.32 1.25
CA GLY A 54 -22.50 -11.40 0.25
C GLY A 54 -21.56 -11.15 -0.93
N SER A 55 -20.93 -9.98 -1.03
CA SER A 55 -19.82 -9.77 -1.97
C SER A 55 -18.55 -10.49 -1.49
N PRO A 56 -17.75 -11.07 -2.39
CA PRO A 56 -16.50 -11.73 -2.02
C PRO A 56 -15.43 -10.68 -1.69
N SER A 57 -15.34 -10.30 -0.41
CA SER A 57 -14.33 -9.38 0.11
C SER A 57 -13.45 -10.07 1.16
N LEU A 58 -12.25 -9.54 1.39
CA LEU A 58 -11.32 -10.11 2.38
C LEU A 58 -11.84 -9.95 3.81
N GLY A 59 -12.48 -8.81 4.12
CA GLY A 59 -13.10 -8.61 5.42
C GLY A 59 -14.31 -9.52 5.65
N GLU A 60 -15.09 -9.76 4.60
CA GLU A 60 -16.21 -10.71 4.64
C GLU A 60 -15.73 -12.16 4.87
N LEU A 61 -14.61 -12.57 4.24
CA LEU A 61 -14.00 -13.88 4.52
C LEU A 61 -13.59 -14.05 5.98
N VAL A 62 -13.05 -12.98 6.61
CA VAL A 62 -12.74 -12.98 8.05
C VAL A 62 -14.02 -13.03 8.89
N ALA A 63 -15.07 -12.32 8.49
CA ALA A 63 -16.37 -12.36 9.17
C ALA A 63 -17.03 -13.74 9.09
N GLN A 64 -16.89 -14.43 7.97
CA GLN A 64 -17.35 -15.81 7.78
C GLN A 64 -16.57 -16.80 8.64
N GLY A 65 -15.24 -16.63 8.75
CA GLY A 65 -14.40 -17.40 9.66
C GLY A 65 -14.79 -17.21 11.13
N LYS A 66 -15.14 -15.98 11.53
CA LYS A 66 -15.62 -15.67 12.88
C LYS A 66 -17.01 -16.25 13.15
N SER A 67 -17.92 -16.19 12.19
CA SER A 67 -19.31 -16.66 12.37
C SER A 67 -19.44 -18.18 12.30
N ASN A 68 -18.50 -18.86 11.62
CA ASN A 68 -18.50 -20.31 11.44
C ASN A 68 -17.30 -20.95 12.15
N LEU A 69 -17.25 -20.89 13.49
CA LEU A 69 -16.16 -21.52 14.27
C LEU A 69 -16.07 -23.04 14.05
N GLN A 70 -17.18 -23.68 13.68
CA GLN A 70 -17.24 -25.09 13.28
C GLN A 70 -16.51 -25.40 11.97
N ALA A 71 -16.17 -24.38 11.18
CA ALA A 71 -15.50 -24.47 9.88
C ALA A 71 -14.13 -23.77 9.95
N PRO A 72 -13.14 -24.34 10.67
CA PRO A 72 -11.85 -23.69 10.91
C PRO A 72 -11.06 -23.37 9.63
N TRP A 73 -11.32 -24.10 8.54
CA TRP A 73 -10.72 -23.84 7.23
C TRP A 73 -11.06 -22.44 6.69
N LEU A 74 -12.22 -21.87 7.03
CA LEU A 74 -12.58 -20.50 6.64
C LEU A 74 -11.66 -19.49 7.31
N GLY A 75 -11.48 -19.60 8.64
CA GLY A 75 -10.55 -18.73 9.38
C GLY A 75 -9.10 -18.87 8.91
N ILE A 76 -8.63 -20.11 8.70
CA ILE A 76 -7.26 -20.39 8.23
C ILE A 76 -7.05 -19.84 6.82
N SER A 77 -8.00 -20.03 5.91
CA SER A 77 -7.90 -19.52 4.54
C SER A 77 -7.90 -17.99 4.51
N ALA A 78 -8.77 -17.33 5.27
CA ALA A 78 -8.79 -15.87 5.39
C ALA A 78 -7.46 -15.33 5.94
N PHE A 79 -6.93 -15.97 6.99
CA PHE A 79 -5.62 -15.62 7.54
C PHE A 79 -4.49 -15.79 6.53
N ALA A 80 -4.41 -16.95 5.86
CA ALA A 80 -3.35 -17.24 4.91
C ALA A 80 -3.38 -16.28 3.71
N VAL A 81 -4.55 -15.99 3.16
CA VAL A 81 -4.71 -15.04 2.06
C VAL A 81 -4.28 -13.63 2.48
N LEU A 82 -4.73 -13.15 3.64
CA LEU A 82 -4.35 -11.83 4.15
C LEU A 82 -2.85 -11.74 4.44
N ALA A 83 -2.28 -12.74 5.11
CA ALA A 83 -0.86 -12.77 5.43
C ALA A 83 0.00 -12.73 4.15
N ILE A 84 -0.27 -13.61 3.19
CA ILE A 84 0.47 -13.68 1.93
C ILE A 84 0.31 -12.39 1.14
N MET A 85 -0.92 -11.88 1.00
CA MET A 85 -1.18 -10.66 0.22
C MET A 85 -0.46 -9.45 0.82
N LEU A 86 -0.58 -9.22 2.13
CA LEU A 86 0.08 -8.08 2.78
C LEU A 86 1.61 -8.20 2.72
N SER A 87 2.16 -9.41 2.92
CA SER A 87 3.60 -9.64 2.76
C SER A 87 4.08 -9.37 1.33
N LEU A 88 3.37 -9.88 0.32
CA LEU A 88 3.70 -9.62 -1.08
C LEU A 88 3.64 -8.12 -1.39
N LEU A 89 2.66 -7.41 -0.83
CA LEU A 89 2.50 -5.99 -1.09
C LEU A 89 3.63 -5.16 -0.48
N VAL A 90 4.07 -5.52 0.72
CA VAL A 90 5.26 -4.92 1.33
C VAL A 90 6.49 -5.18 0.46
N PHE A 91 6.74 -6.42 0.04
CA PHE A 91 7.90 -6.74 -0.81
C PHE A 91 7.86 -6.04 -2.16
N ILE A 92 6.70 -6.00 -2.82
CA ILE A 92 6.51 -5.26 -4.07
C ILE A 92 6.80 -3.78 -3.84
N GLY A 93 6.27 -3.20 -2.76
CA GLY A 93 6.50 -1.81 -2.41
C GLY A 93 7.96 -1.51 -2.12
N GLU A 94 8.67 -2.36 -1.39
CA GLU A 94 10.11 -2.24 -1.14
C GLU A 94 10.90 -2.35 -2.46
N SER A 95 10.57 -3.31 -3.32
CA SER A 95 11.21 -3.45 -4.63
C SER A 95 10.96 -2.22 -5.53
N ALA A 96 9.76 -1.66 -5.49
CA ALA A 96 9.40 -0.45 -6.22
C ALA A 96 10.13 0.77 -5.64
N ARG A 97 10.30 0.84 -4.31
CA ARG A 97 11.12 1.88 -3.68
C ARG A 97 12.57 1.76 -4.13
N ASP A 98 13.14 0.56 -4.09
CA ASP A 98 14.53 0.30 -4.47
C ASP A 98 14.80 0.62 -5.95
N ALA A 99 13.86 0.32 -6.84
CA ALA A 99 13.99 0.63 -8.27
C ALA A 99 14.02 2.13 -8.56
N PHE A 100 13.48 2.95 -7.66
CA PHE A 100 13.40 4.41 -7.79
C PHE A 100 14.36 5.15 -6.87
N ASP A 101 15.14 4.47 -6.02
CA ASP A 101 16.20 5.10 -5.23
C ASP A 101 17.43 5.32 -6.12
N PRO A 102 17.76 6.58 -6.50
CA PRO A 102 18.86 6.88 -7.39
C PRO A 102 20.23 6.82 -6.70
N ARG A 103 20.28 6.42 -5.41
CA ARG A 103 21.53 6.25 -4.65
C ARG A 103 22.15 4.86 -4.82
N LYS A 104 21.69 4.08 -5.79
CA LYS A 104 22.41 2.95 -6.40
C LYS A 104 22.65 3.21 -7.88
#